data_AF-W1VAP9-F1
#
_entry.id   AF-W1VAP9-F1
#
_cell.length_a   1.000
_cell.length_b   1.000
_cell.length_c   1.000
_cell.angle_alpha   90.00
_cell.angle_beta   90.00
_cell.angle_gamma   90.00
#
_symmetry.space_group_name_H-M   'P 1'
#
loop_
_entity.id
_entity.type
_entity.pdbx_description
1 polymer ?
#
loop_
_entity_poly.entity_id
_entity_poly.type
_entity_poly.pdbx_seq_one_letter_code
_entity_poly.pdbx_strand_id
1 'polypeptide(L)'
;MLEPSCGEAVFLRAAAARLSELGGGGQESQLVGVDLDAASVDRARRLLEADGTQARLSVGDFFDFLAPAPVQAVIGNPPYIRYQDFRGPSRLKAQRAALAQGVRLTNLASSWAAFTVHATSFLAEGGRLGLVLPAELLSVNYAAEVREYLLRSFTAVRLVLFTQRVFPDVQEEVVLLLAEGFSHHGPGVDHFELVQLANLAALECSSEPSTWRPQRRGDRWTPALASSPAYALLTGGQASTLPAAQPAQARQVPVMTPEGPDATPLFGELSTWGRIALGGVSGANHFFALSPQRAKQEGLRKQDLLPLSPPGSTHLRSLVLDDHALAALGRSGARTLLFSPAGRPSAAGRRYIVAGEATGVHQAYKCRVRSPWWRVPLPEVADLFVTYMNNEAVALCANEARVHHLNSVHGLYLTEEAKGIGAPVLALAASSSVTALSAELVGRSYGGGLLKLEPREAARLAVPALALVRRHREELAAFLPQARRLLAQAQHGQVREQVDAILGLADVVGAQGLEELRSAHHQLATRRRSRAKGPQ
;
A
#
# COMPACT_ATOMS: atom_id res chain seq x y z
N MET A 1 12.74 31.13 -12.72
CA MET A 1 12.64 29.80 -12.09
C MET A 1 12.80 29.96 -10.58
N LEU A 2 12.06 29.17 -9.79
CA LEU A 2 12.08 29.20 -8.32
C LEU A 2 12.53 27.85 -7.76
N GLU A 3 13.41 27.88 -6.75
CA GLU A 3 13.72 26.77 -5.87
C GLU A 3 13.18 27.05 -4.44
N PRO A 4 12.08 26.37 -4.02
CA PRO A 4 11.40 26.63 -2.74
C PRO A 4 12.15 26.31 -1.45
N SER A 5 13.22 25.53 -1.55
CA SER A 5 14.04 25.04 -0.42
C SER A 5 15.45 24.77 -0.93
N CYS A 6 16.20 25.85 -1.18
CA CYS A 6 17.36 25.80 -2.05
C CYS A 6 18.63 25.21 -1.44
N GLY A 7 18.71 25.06 -0.12
CA GLY A 7 19.87 24.53 0.58
C GLY A 7 21.16 25.18 0.09
N GLU A 8 22.06 24.37 -0.47
CA GLU A 8 23.35 24.81 -1.03
C GLU A 8 23.30 25.08 -2.55
N ALA A 9 22.12 25.40 -3.09
CA ALA A 9 21.86 25.82 -4.48
C ALA A 9 22.21 24.78 -5.57
N VAL A 10 22.13 23.48 -5.27
CA VAL A 10 22.43 22.42 -6.25
C VAL A 10 21.52 22.52 -7.48
N PHE A 11 20.21 22.72 -7.30
CA PHE A 11 19.29 22.87 -8.44
C PHE A 11 19.43 24.22 -9.14
N LEU A 12 19.63 25.32 -8.40
CA LEU A 12 19.88 26.63 -9.00
C LEU A 12 21.13 26.64 -9.90
N ARG A 13 22.22 26.00 -9.49
CA ARG A 13 23.44 25.85 -10.31
C ARG A 13 23.17 25.04 -11.59
N ALA A 14 22.48 23.91 -11.47
CA ALA A 14 22.09 23.11 -12.63
C ALA A 14 21.14 23.87 -13.58
N ALA A 15 20.20 24.63 -13.03
CA ALA A 15 19.29 25.47 -13.80
C ALA A 15 20.05 26.59 -14.53
N ALA A 16 21.03 27.21 -13.89
CA ALA A 16 21.88 28.24 -14.50
C ALA A 16 22.66 27.70 -15.70
N ALA A 17 23.31 26.54 -15.54
CA ALA A 17 24.02 25.85 -16.63
C ALA A 17 23.06 25.56 -17.80
N ARG A 18 21.87 25.01 -17.50
CA ARG A 18 20.89 24.69 -18.54
C ARG A 18 20.32 25.94 -19.23
N LEU A 19 20.10 27.04 -18.50
CA LEU A 19 19.68 28.31 -19.08
C LEU A 19 20.74 28.86 -20.04
N SER A 20 22.03 28.76 -19.67
CA SER A 20 23.14 29.16 -20.53
C SER A 20 23.17 28.35 -21.83
N GLU A 21 22.96 27.04 -21.76
CA GLU A 21 22.87 26.17 -22.96
C GLU A 21 21.70 26.54 -23.87
N LEU A 22 20.59 27.01 -23.30
CA LEU A 22 19.40 27.44 -24.03
C LEU A 22 19.52 28.89 -24.56
N GLY A 23 20.68 29.53 -24.41
CA GLY A 23 20.94 30.90 -24.89
C GLY A 23 20.44 32.01 -23.94
N GLY A 24 20.04 31.66 -22.72
CA GLY A 24 19.74 32.64 -21.67
C GLY A 24 21.00 33.12 -20.96
N GLY A 25 21.18 34.42 -20.80
CA GLY A 25 22.21 34.95 -19.91
C GLY A 25 21.70 34.87 -18.47
N GLY A 26 22.32 34.05 -17.61
CA GLY A 26 21.94 33.79 -16.21
C GLY A 26 21.97 35.04 -15.32
N GLN A 27 21.06 35.97 -15.58
CA GLN A 27 20.88 37.21 -14.84
C GLN A 27 20.10 36.97 -13.55
N GLU A 28 20.34 37.83 -12.55
CA GLU A 28 19.73 37.79 -11.22
C GLU A 28 18.19 37.66 -11.22
N SER A 29 17.54 38.16 -12.27
CA SER A 29 16.07 38.14 -12.41
C SER A 29 15.49 36.77 -12.78
N GLN A 30 16.30 35.82 -13.25
CA GLN A 30 15.82 34.53 -13.76
C GLN A 30 15.82 33.41 -12.73
N LEU A 31 16.61 33.52 -11.66
CA LEU A 31 16.82 32.48 -10.67
C LEU A 31 16.47 32.99 -9.28
N VAL A 32 15.54 32.31 -8.60
CA VAL A 32 15.07 32.68 -7.26
C VAL A 32 15.18 31.47 -6.34
N GLY A 33 15.80 31.64 -5.17
CA GLY A 33 15.95 30.60 -4.16
C GLY A 33 15.48 31.07 -2.79
N VAL A 34 14.82 30.18 -2.06
CA VAL A 34 14.39 30.42 -0.68
C VAL A 34 14.87 29.26 0.18
N ASP A 35 15.44 29.55 1.34
CA ASP A 35 15.69 28.52 2.35
C ASP A 35 15.51 29.09 3.77
N LEU A 36 15.16 28.22 4.70
CA LEU A 36 14.96 28.58 6.11
C LEU A 36 16.32 28.78 6.81
N ASP A 37 17.36 28.06 6.41
CA ASP A 37 18.68 28.10 7.03
C ASP A 37 19.57 29.19 6.41
N ALA A 38 19.83 30.25 7.18
CA ALA A 38 20.71 31.34 6.77
C ALA A 38 22.12 30.87 6.36
N ALA A 39 22.67 29.88 7.07
CA ALA A 39 24.02 29.39 6.77
C ALA A 39 24.08 28.66 5.42
N SER A 40 23.05 27.89 5.08
CA SER A 40 22.90 27.26 3.77
C SER A 40 22.75 28.29 2.65
N VAL A 41 21.92 29.33 2.86
CA VAL A 41 21.77 30.43 1.89
C VAL A 41 23.09 31.17 1.65
N ASP A 42 23.89 31.41 2.69
CA ASP A 42 25.20 32.03 2.55
C ASP A 42 26.20 31.14 1.79
N ARG A 43 26.13 29.82 1.98
CA ARG A 43 26.92 28.86 1.18
C ARG A 43 26.46 28.83 -0.27
N ALA A 44 25.15 28.77 -0.52
CA ALA A 44 24.56 28.86 -1.85
C ALA A 44 25.02 30.13 -2.59
N ARG A 45 25.03 31.29 -1.92
CA ARG A 45 25.50 32.55 -2.52
C ARG A 45 26.95 32.46 -2.98
N ARG A 46 27.85 31.97 -2.11
CA ARG A 46 29.27 31.80 -2.45
C ARG A 46 29.50 30.82 -3.61
N LEU A 47 28.74 29.73 -3.66
CA LEU A 47 28.84 28.75 -4.75
C LEU A 47 28.38 29.32 -6.09
N LEU A 48 27.27 30.08 -6.09
CA LEU A 48 26.76 30.73 -7.30
C LEU A 48 27.70 31.84 -7.78
N GLU A 49 28.26 32.65 -6.87
CA GLU A 49 29.27 33.67 -7.18
C GLU A 49 30.53 33.05 -7.82
N ALA A 50 31.01 31.92 -7.29
CA ALA A 50 32.15 31.20 -7.83
C ALA A 50 31.91 30.67 -9.26
N ASP A 51 30.66 30.31 -9.57
CA ASP A 51 30.24 29.88 -10.91
C ASP A 51 29.89 31.06 -11.84
N GLY A 52 30.03 32.31 -11.38
CA GLY A 52 29.63 33.49 -12.14
C GLY A 52 28.12 33.59 -12.38
N THR A 53 27.31 32.92 -11.56
CA THR A 53 25.85 32.85 -11.67
C THR A 53 25.20 33.84 -10.72
N GLN A 54 24.25 34.63 -11.22
CA GLN A 54 23.44 35.52 -10.37
C GLN A 54 22.09 34.89 -10.05
N ALA A 55 21.69 34.92 -8.77
CA ALA A 55 20.37 34.50 -8.32
C ALA A 55 19.90 35.31 -7.12
N ARG A 56 18.59 35.54 -7.04
CA ARG A 56 17.94 36.19 -5.89
C ARG A 56 17.69 35.16 -4.79
N LEU A 57 18.48 35.22 -3.73
CA LEU A 57 18.35 34.32 -2.57
C LEU A 57 17.70 35.03 -1.37
N SER A 58 16.73 34.35 -0.73
CA SER A 58 16.04 34.86 0.46
C SER A 58 16.13 33.85 1.61
N VAL A 59 16.44 34.34 2.82
CA VAL A 59 16.35 33.55 4.05
C VAL A 59 14.94 33.72 4.62
N GLY A 60 14.20 32.62 4.79
CA GLY A 60 12.85 32.67 5.35
C GLY A 60 12.05 31.38 5.22
N ASP A 61 10.90 31.36 5.91
CA ASP A 61 9.91 30.29 5.78
C ASP A 61 9.25 30.39 4.40
N PHE A 62 9.38 29.34 3.58
CA PHE A 62 8.80 29.30 2.24
C PHE A 62 7.28 29.54 2.24
N PHE A 63 6.56 29.12 3.29
CA PHE A 63 5.11 29.35 3.37
C PHE A 63 4.71 30.80 3.61
N ASP A 64 5.66 31.67 3.99
CA ASP A 64 5.46 33.12 4.09
C ASP A 64 6.13 33.87 2.92
N PHE A 65 6.76 33.15 1.99
CA PHE A 65 7.48 33.77 0.89
C PHE A 65 6.52 34.40 -0.12
N LEU A 66 6.85 35.62 -0.55
CA LEU A 66 6.13 36.33 -1.59
C LEU A 66 7.07 36.50 -2.78
N ALA A 67 6.74 35.87 -3.90
CA ALA A 67 7.50 36.07 -5.12
C ALA A 67 7.18 37.45 -5.73
N PRO A 68 8.19 38.15 -6.28
CA PRO A 68 7.97 39.44 -6.92
C PRO A 68 7.16 39.35 -8.21
N ALA A 69 7.18 38.21 -8.89
CA ALA A 69 6.39 37.92 -10.07
C ALA A 69 6.18 36.40 -10.21
N PRO A 70 5.15 35.94 -10.96
CA PRO A 70 4.99 34.55 -11.32
C PRO A 70 6.21 34.00 -12.09
N VAL A 71 6.56 32.74 -11.85
CA VAL A 71 7.69 32.06 -12.49
C VAL A 71 7.23 31.02 -13.51
N GLN A 72 8.04 30.81 -14.54
CA GLN A 72 7.74 29.83 -15.60
C GLN A 72 8.05 28.39 -15.18
N ALA A 73 8.94 28.21 -14.19
CA ALA A 73 9.33 26.90 -13.70
C ALA A 73 9.62 26.93 -12.20
N VAL A 74 9.20 25.89 -11.50
CA VAL A 74 9.60 25.59 -10.13
C VAL A 74 10.30 24.24 -10.13
N ILE A 75 11.50 24.18 -9.56
CA ILE A 75 12.20 22.90 -9.35
C ILE A 75 12.77 22.80 -7.94
N GLY A 76 12.99 21.58 -7.46
CA GLY A 76 13.68 21.38 -6.18
C GLY A 76 13.39 20.05 -5.50
N ASN A 77 13.87 19.95 -4.28
CA ASN A 77 13.68 18.79 -3.40
C ASN A 77 13.05 19.28 -2.08
N PRO A 78 11.71 19.29 -1.97
CA PRO A 78 11.03 19.74 -0.77
C PRO A 78 11.46 18.96 0.49
N PRO A 79 11.38 19.55 1.69
CA PRO A 79 11.72 18.84 2.92
C PRO A 79 10.72 17.73 3.26
N TYR A 80 11.20 16.56 3.74
CA TYR A 80 10.40 15.37 4.05
C TYR A 80 10.17 15.19 5.57
N ILE A 81 9.59 16.19 6.23
CA ILE A 81 9.36 16.16 7.68
C ILE A 81 8.08 15.37 7.97
N ARG A 82 8.21 14.24 8.67
CA ARG A 82 7.08 13.39 9.04
C ARG A 82 6.13 14.11 9.98
N TYR A 83 4.85 13.74 9.93
CA TYR A 83 3.79 14.37 10.73
C TYR A 83 4.04 14.36 12.26
N GLN A 84 4.86 13.44 12.75
CA GLN A 84 5.24 13.36 14.16
C GLN A 84 6.13 14.53 14.58
N ASP A 85 6.93 15.05 13.66
CA ASP A 85 7.90 16.12 13.87
C ASP A 85 7.40 17.44 13.26
N PHE A 86 6.50 17.36 12.28
CA PHE A 86 5.82 18.51 11.70
C PHE A 86 4.63 18.96 12.56
N ARG A 87 4.90 19.79 13.57
CA ARG A 87 3.91 20.28 14.55
C ARG A 87 3.88 21.81 14.65
N GLY A 88 2.89 22.30 15.39
CA GLY A 88 2.83 23.70 15.80
C GLY A 88 2.53 24.68 14.65
N PRO A 89 3.01 25.92 14.75
CA PRO A 89 2.70 27.00 13.81
C PRO A 89 3.07 26.70 12.35
N SER A 90 4.21 26.06 12.10
CA SER A 90 4.66 25.73 10.74
C SER A 90 3.69 24.80 10.01
N ARG A 91 3.09 23.84 10.73
CA ARG A 91 2.05 22.97 10.15
C ARG A 91 0.79 23.74 9.78
N LEU A 92 0.37 24.69 10.62
CA LEU A 92 -0.81 25.50 10.34
C LEU A 92 -0.59 26.39 9.11
N LYS A 93 0.61 26.98 8.96
CA LYS A 93 0.97 27.74 7.75
C LYS A 93 0.92 26.87 6.50
N ALA A 94 1.55 25.69 6.55
CA ALA A 94 1.54 24.73 5.45
C ALA A 94 0.13 24.28 5.05
N GLN A 95 -0.74 24.00 6.03
CA GLN A 95 -2.15 23.66 5.77
C GLN A 95 -2.91 24.83 5.16
N ARG A 96 -2.67 26.07 5.61
CA ARG A 96 -3.28 27.28 5.03
C ARG A 96 -2.82 27.51 3.60
N ALA A 97 -1.53 27.36 3.32
CA ALA A 97 -0.95 27.51 2.00
C ALA A 97 -1.52 26.49 1.01
N ALA A 98 -1.64 25.21 1.41
CA ALA A 98 -2.28 24.18 0.60
C ALA A 98 -3.78 24.45 0.41
N LEU A 99 -4.48 24.88 1.46
CA LEU A 99 -5.91 25.20 1.40
C LEU A 99 -6.20 26.38 0.47
N ALA A 100 -5.29 27.37 0.39
CA ALA A 100 -5.41 28.48 -0.55
C ALA A 100 -5.40 28.02 -2.01
N GLN A 101 -4.84 26.85 -2.30
CA GLN A 101 -4.88 26.19 -3.62
C GLN A 101 -6.02 25.16 -3.75
N GLY A 102 -6.91 25.07 -2.75
CA GLY A 102 -8.04 24.16 -2.73
C GLY A 102 -7.73 22.73 -2.24
N VAL A 103 -6.58 22.51 -1.61
CA VAL A 103 -6.15 21.17 -1.13
C VAL A 103 -6.27 21.07 0.39
N ARG A 104 -7.06 20.12 0.90
CA ARG A 104 -7.25 19.90 2.33
C ARG A 104 -6.32 18.82 2.86
N LEU A 105 -5.21 19.24 3.48
CA LEU A 105 -4.25 18.29 4.08
C LEU A 105 -4.64 17.86 5.50
N THR A 106 -4.58 16.56 5.76
CA THR A 106 -4.80 16.00 7.11
C THR A 106 -3.60 16.23 8.03
N ASN A 107 -3.78 16.05 9.34
CA ASN A 107 -2.67 16.10 10.32
C ASN A 107 -1.64 14.96 10.17
N LEU A 108 -1.87 14.00 9.27
CA LEU A 108 -0.94 12.91 8.95
C LEU A 108 -0.04 13.25 7.76
N ALA A 109 -0.24 14.39 7.09
CA ALA A 109 0.53 14.77 5.92
C ALA A 109 1.96 15.18 6.31
N SER A 110 2.93 14.68 5.52
CA SER A 110 4.32 15.15 5.56
C SER A 110 4.46 16.53 4.90
N SER A 111 5.50 17.29 5.26
CA SER A 111 5.69 18.67 4.78
C SER A 111 5.78 18.79 3.25
N TRP A 112 6.34 17.78 2.57
CA TRP A 112 6.46 17.78 1.10
C TRP A 112 5.11 18.03 0.41
N ALA A 113 4.01 17.51 0.96
CA ALA A 113 2.69 17.62 0.36
C ALA A 113 2.23 19.08 0.27
N ALA A 114 2.45 19.85 1.34
CA ALA A 114 2.12 21.27 1.37
C ALA A 114 3.10 22.08 0.51
N PHE A 115 4.39 21.74 0.53
CA PHE A 115 5.39 22.39 -0.32
C PHE A 115 5.06 22.22 -1.81
N THR A 116 4.74 21.02 -2.27
CA THR A 116 4.36 20.73 -3.66
C THR A 116 3.17 21.58 -4.09
N VAL A 117 2.12 21.63 -3.26
CA VAL A 117 0.91 22.40 -3.58
C VAL A 117 1.16 23.90 -3.48
N HIS A 118 1.95 24.37 -2.52
CA HIS A 118 2.22 25.79 -2.40
C HIS A 118 3.14 26.31 -3.51
N ALA A 119 4.11 25.49 -3.94
CA ALA A 119 5.01 25.78 -5.05
C ALA A 119 4.27 26.17 -6.33
N THR A 120 3.13 25.55 -6.63
CA THR A 120 2.35 25.87 -7.83
C THR A 120 1.68 27.25 -7.76
N SER A 121 1.47 27.81 -6.56
CA SER A 121 0.90 29.16 -6.41
C SER A 121 1.80 30.26 -6.98
N PHE A 122 3.07 29.95 -7.24
CA PHE A 122 4.04 30.85 -7.85
C PHE A 122 4.17 30.66 -9.36
N LEU A 123 3.54 29.64 -9.95
CA LEU A 123 3.65 29.37 -11.38
C LEU A 123 2.78 30.33 -12.20
N ALA A 124 3.33 30.80 -13.32
CA ALA A 124 2.54 31.42 -14.37
C ALA A 124 1.66 30.37 -15.09
N GLU A 125 0.60 30.83 -15.76
CA GLU A 125 -0.15 29.99 -16.71
C GLU A 125 0.80 29.37 -17.75
N GLY A 126 0.64 28.08 -18.02
CA GLY A 126 1.54 27.29 -18.86
C GLY A 126 2.85 26.84 -18.17
N GLY A 127 3.07 27.21 -16.91
CA GLY A 127 4.29 26.92 -16.16
C GLY A 127 4.56 25.43 -15.91
N ARG A 128 5.80 25.12 -15.48
CA ARG A 128 6.29 23.75 -15.26
C ARG A 128 6.74 23.53 -13.83
N LEU A 129 6.59 22.30 -13.34
CA LEU A 129 7.00 21.87 -12.01
C LEU A 129 7.89 20.63 -12.12
N GLY A 130 9.06 20.65 -11.48
CA GLY A 130 9.99 19.51 -11.42
C GLY A 130 10.46 19.25 -10.00
N LEU A 131 9.87 18.27 -9.30
CA LEU A 131 10.21 18.00 -7.90
C LEU A 131 10.74 16.60 -7.69
N VAL A 132 11.75 16.47 -6.83
CA VAL A 132 12.09 15.19 -6.19
C VAL A 132 11.14 15.03 -5.01
N LEU A 133 10.34 13.96 -5.00
CA LEU A 133 9.35 13.69 -3.96
C LEU A 133 9.53 12.28 -3.39
N PRO A 134 9.02 11.99 -2.18
CA PRO A 134 9.03 10.62 -1.69
C PRO A 134 7.99 9.79 -2.44
N ALA A 135 8.27 8.50 -2.62
CA ALA A 135 7.37 7.53 -3.23
C ALA A 135 6.04 7.36 -2.46
N GLU A 136 5.92 7.98 -1.27
CA GLU A 136 4.65 8.15 -0.56
C GLU A 136 3.56 8.74 -1.47
N LEU A 137 3.91 9.65 -2.39
CA LEU A 137 2.99 10.22 -3.39
C LEU A 137 2.12 9.15 -4.06
N LEU A 138 2.69 7.97 -4.35
CA LEU A 138 2.03 6.89 -5.07
C LEU A 138 0.96 6.16 -4.26
N SER A 139 1.07 6.13 -2.93
CA SER A 139 0.38 5.11 -2.12
C SER A 139 -0.29 5.64 -0.85
N VAL A 140 0.20 6.73 -0.25
CA VAL A 140 -0.36 7.20 1.02
C VAL A 140 -1.73 7.85 0.82
N ASN A 141 -2.62 7.61 1.77
CA ASN A 141 -4.00 8.09 1.69
C ASN A 141 -4.11 9.62 1.75
N TYR A 142 -3.26 10.28 2.55
CA TYR A 142 -3.30 11.74 2.68
C TYR A 142 -2.91 12.45 1.38
N ALA A 143 -2.15 11.79 0.50
CA ALA A 143 -1.75 12.34 -0.79
C ALA A 143 -2.85 12.21 -1.86
N ALA A 144 -4.03 11.68 -1.55
CA ALA A 144 -5.15 11.62 -2.49
C ALA A 144 -5.52 13.00 -3.05
N GLU A 145 -5.65 13.99 -2.16
CA GLU A 145 -5.96 15.38 -2.54
C GLU A 145 -4.83 16.01 -3.36
N VAL A 146 -3.57 15.64 -3.08
CA VAL A 146 -2.40 16.12 -3.84
C VAL A 146 -2.37 15.53 -5.25
N ARG A 147 -2.61 14.22 -5.39
CA ARG A 147 -2.69 13.54 -6.70
C ARG A 147 -3.81 14.13 -7.56
N GLU A 148 -4.98 14.33 -6.95
CA GLU A 148 -6.11 14.97 -7.63
C GLU A 148 -5.78 16.39 -8.06
N TYR A 149 -5.16 17.17 -7.18
CA TYR A 149 -4.73 18.53 -7.48
C TYR A 149 -3.76 18.57 -8.66
N LEU A 150 -2.71 17.73 -8.66
CA LEU A 150 -1.73 17.67 -9.75
C LEU A 150 -2.40 17.37 -11.10
N LEU A 151 -3.28 16.37 -11.14
CA LEU A 151 -4.01 16.03 -12.38
C LEU A 151 -4.98 17.13 -12.80
N ARG A 152 -5.56 17.89 -11.86
CA ARG A 152 -6.46 19.01 -12.19
C ARG A 152 -5.71 20.25 -12.67
N SER A 153 -4.51 20.50 -12.15
CA SER A 153 -3.79 21.75 -12.34
C SER A 153 -2.80 21.75 -13.50
N PHE A 154 -2.50 20.62 -14.12
CA PHE A 154 -1.53 20.51 -15.20
C PHE A 154 -2.11 19.80 -16.43
N THR A 155 -1.60 20.13 -17.61
CA THR A 155 -1.96 19.45 -18.87
C THR A 155 -1.10 18.21 -19.16
N ALA A 156 -0.01 18.01 -18.42
CA ALA A 156 0.77 16.78 -18.43
C ALA A 156 1.38 16.55 -17.05
N VAL A 157 1.33 15.31 -16.58
CA VAL A 157 1.98 14.86 -15.33
C VAL A 157 2.75 13.58 -15.64
N ARG A 158 4.05 13.57 -15.34
CA ARG A 158 4.95 12.44 -15.55
C ARG A 158 5.69 12.10 -14.25
N LEU A 159 5.82 10.81 -13.99
CA LEU A 159 6.57 10.26 -12.87
C LEU A 159 7.73 9.43 -13.41
N VAL A 160 8.94 9.71 -12.91
CA VAL A 160 10.11 8.86 -13.14
C VAL A 160 10.47 8.15 -11.85
N LEU A 161 10.52 6.82 -11.92
CA LEU A 161 10.86 5.97 -10.79
C LEU A 161 12.06 5.10 -11.11
N PHE A 162 12.71 4.64 -10.04
CA PHE A 162 13.88 3.80 -10.11
C PHE A 162 13.60 2.46 -9.44
N THR A 163 13.99 1.36 -10.08
CA THR A 163 13.86 0.01 -9.51
C THR A 163 15.00 -0.30 -8.55
N GLN A 164 16.15 0.38 -8.69
CA GLN A 164 17.27 0.34 -7.75
C GLN A 164 17.25 1.60 -6.86
N ARG A 165 17.86 1.50 -5.66
CA ARG A 165 18.03 2.69 -4.79
C ARG A 165 18.96 3.68 -5.47
N VAL A 166 18.48 4.91 -5.64
CA VAL A 166 19.23 6.02 -6.22
C VAL A 166 20.25 6.59 -5.23
N PHE A 167 19.85 6.69 -3.96
CA PHE A 167 20.68 7.24 -2.90
C PHE A 167 20.95 6.13 -1.86
N PRO A 168 22.20 5.66 -1.69
CA PRO A 168 22.52 4.57 -0.78
C PRO A 168 22.24 4.92 0.69
N ASP A 169 22.41 6.20 1.06
CA ASP A 169 22.34 6.68 2.45
C ASP A 169 20.94 7.16 2.87
N VAL A 170 19.96 7.18 1.97
CA VAL A 170 18.61 7.71 2.24
C VAL A 170 17.59 6.56 2.30
N GLN A 171 16.79 6.53 3.35
CA GLN A 171 15.78 5.48 3.57
C GLN A 171 14.55 5.60 2.67
N GLU A 172 14.26 6.82 2.18
CA GLU A 172 13.04 7.11 1.43
C GLU A 172 13.30 7.01 -0.08
N GLU A 173 12.52 6.15 -0.74
CA GLU A 173 12.52 6.05 -2.20
C GLU A 173 12.01 7.36 -2.80
N VAL A 174 12.70 7.83 -3.83
CA VAL A 174 12.33 9.05 -4.53
C VAL A 174 11.55 8.76 -5.80
N VAL A 175 10.66 9.67 -6.15
CA VAL A 175 10.01 9.79 -7.46
C VAL A 175 10.33 11.18 -7.99
N LEU A 176 10.68 11.27 -9.27
CA LEU A 176 10.74 12.56 -9.95
C LEU A 176 9.35 12.87 -10.47
N LEU A 177 8.74 13.94 -9.97
CA LEU A 177 7.51 14.51 -10.49
C LEU A 177 7.87 15.58 -11.51
N LEU A 178 7.43 15.40 -12.75
CA LEU A 178 7.52 16.39 -13.81
C LEU A 178 6.09 16.75 -14.23
N ALA A 179 5.73 18.03 -14.20
CA ALA A 179 4.40 18.47 -14.61
C ALA A 179 4.50 19.74 -15.47
N GLU A 180 3.65 19.83 -16.49
CA GLU A 180 3.70 20.91 -17.48
C GLU A 180 2.31 21.47 -17.79
N GLY A 181 2.26 22.71 -18.25
CA GLY A 181 1.03 23.38 -18.61
C GLY A 181 0.17 23.69 -17.39
N PHE A 182 0.77 24.29 -16.36
CA PHE A 182 0.04 24.71 -15.17
C PHE A 182 -1.12 25.64 -15.53
N SER A 183 -2.28 25.44 -14.92
CA SER A 183 -3.41 26.35 -15.03
C SER A 183 -4.28 26.34 -13.78
N HIS A 184 -4.72 27.53 -13.34
CA HIS A 184 -5.66 27.65 -12.21
C HIS A 184 -7.07 27.18 -12.57
N HIS A 185 -7.45 27.30 -13.84
CA HIS A 185 -8.80 27.04 -14.35
C HIS A 185 -8.82 26.13 -15.58
N GLY A 186 -7.73 25.43 -15.86
CA GLY A 186 -7.61 24.51 -16.98
C GLY A 186 -8.42 23.21 -16.80
N PRO A 187 -8.62 22.44 -17.90
CA PRO A 187 -9.34 21.16 -17.84
C PRO A 187 -8.58 20.07 -17.04
N GLY A 188 -7.27 20.26 -16.86
CA GLY A 188 -6.36 19.26 -16.32
C GLY A 188 -6.26 18.02 -17.22
N VAL A 189 -5.74 16.95 -16.66
CA VAL A 189 -5.64 15.61 -17.26
C VAL A 189 -6.38 14.57 -16.43
N ASP A 190 -6.76 13.48 -17.07
CA ASP A 190 -7.35 12.29 -16.44
C ASP A 190 -6.34 11.14 -16.28
N HIS A 191 -5.07 11.37 -16.63
CA HIS A 191 -4.00 10.38 -16.62
C HIS A 191 -2.66 10.99 -16.24
N PHE A 192 -1.69 10.13 -15.92
CA PHE A 192 -0.28 10.51 -15.84
C PHE A 192 0.58 9.52 -16.63
N GLU A 193 1.80 9.94 -16.91
CA GLU A 193 2.83 9.16 -17.58
C GLU A 193 3.80 8.57 -16.56
N LEU A 194 4.23 7.33 -16.78
CA LEU A 194 5.10 6.59 -15.89
C LEU A 194 6.31 6.08 -16.67
N VAL A 195 7.50 6.50 -16.22
CA VAL A 195 8.78 6.01 -16.70
C VAL A 195 9.45 5.24 -15.57
N GLN A 196 9.73 3.97 -15.79
CA GLN A 196 10.47 3.13 -14.84
C GLN A 196 11.88 2.88 -15.37
N LEU A 197 12.88 3.26 -14.58
CA LEU A 197 14.29 3.14 -14.92
C LEU A 197 14.99 2.22 -13.92
N ALA A 198 16.11 1.65 -14.33
CA ALA A 198 16.92 0.86 -13.40
C ALA A 198 17.54 1.75 -12.31
N ASN A 199 18.20 2.83 -12.72
CA ASN A 199 18.97 3.76 -11.89
C ASN A 199 19.11 5.11 -12.61
N LEU A 200 19.88 6.04 -12.03
CA LEU A 200 20.11 7.37 -12.61
C LEU A 200 20.79 7.33 -13.98
N ALA A 201 21.69 6.37 -14.25
CA ALA A 201 22.38 6.29 -15.53
C ALA A 201 21.41 6.01 -16.70
N ALA A 202 20.29 5.34 -16.40
CA ALA A 202 19.25 5.09 -17.40
C ALA A 202 18.40 6.33 -17.75
N LEU A 203 18.58 7.48 -17.08
CA LEU A 203 17.92 8.74 -17.46
C LEU A 203 18.39 9.25 -18.83
N GLU A 204 19.61 8.91 -19.24
CA GLU A 204 20.18 9.29 -20.54
C GLU A 204 19.60 8.46 -21.69
N CYS A 205 18.99 7.31 -21.39
CA CYS A 205 18.35 6.46 -22.38
C CYS A 205 16.89 6.88 -22.59
N SER A 206 16.50 7.06 -23.86
CA SER A 206 15.09 7.24 -24.21
C SER A 206 14.29 6.01 -23.79
N SER A 207 13.36 6.21 -22.86
CA SER A 207 12.39 5.20 -22.44
C SER A 207 11.00 5.73 -22.73
N GLU A 208 10.20 4.98 -23.47
CA GLU A 208 8.83 5.40 -23.76
C GLU A 208 7.99 5.40 -22.47
N PRO A 209 7.32 6.52 -22.14
CA PRO A 209 6.45 6.56 -20.99
C PRO A 209 5.22 5.68 -21.20
N SER A 210 4.83 4.98 -20.14
CA SER A 210 3.54 4.28 -20.08
C SER A 210 2.46 5.22 -19.54
N THR A 211 1.30 5.26 -20.18
CA THR A 211 0.18 6.12 -19.76
C THR A 211 -0.76 5.36 -18.83
N TRP A 212 -1.12 5.96 -17.69
CA TRP A 212 -2.02 5.35 -16.72
C TRP A 212 -3.16 6.29 -16.30
N ARG A 213 -4.39 5.76 -16.34
CA ARG A 213 -5.64 6.47 -15.95
C ARG A 213 -6.19 5.91 -14.64
N PRO A 214 -6.21 6.69 -13.54
CA PRO A 214 -6.95 6.29 -12.36
C PRO A 214 -8.46 6.27 -12.60
N GLN A 215 -9.20 5.43 -11.87
CA GLN A 215 -10.67 5.50 -11.85
C GLN A 215 -11.17 6.83 -11.28
N ARG A 216 -10.54 7.32 -10.21
CA ARG A 216 -10.72 8.67 -9.67
C ARG A 216 -9.36 9.34 -9.51
N ARG A 217 -9.25 10.62 -9.87
CA ARG A 217 -7.97 11.35 -9.89
C ARG A 217 -7.13 11.23 -8.59
N GLY A 218 -7.78 11.13 -7.42
CA GLY A 218 -7.11 10.95 -6.12
C GLY A 218 -6.75 9.50 -5.73
N ASP A 219 -7.08 8.49 -6.53
CA ASP A 219 -6.76 7.09 -6.26
C ASP A 219 -5.25 6.86 -6.17
N ARG A 220 -4.83 5.77 -5.53
CA ARG A 220 -3.40 5.41 -5.43
C ARG A 220 -2.86 5.16 -6.83
N TRP A 221 -1.63 5.61 -7.08
CA TRP A 221 -0.90 5.40 -8.32
C TRP A 221 0.01 4.16 -8.27
N THR A 222 0.09 3.49 -7.13
CA THR A 222 0.81 2.20 -6.99
C THR A 222 0.38 1.14 -8.01
N PRO A 223 -0.90 1.05 -8.42
CA PRO A 223 -1.30 0.11 -9.47
C PRO A 223 -0.64 0.35 -10.83
N ALA A 224 -0.23 1.58 -11.15
CA ALA A 224 0.53 1.86 -12.37
C ALA A 224 1.90 1.18 -12.38
N LEU A 225 2.44 0.83 -11.21
CA LEU A 225 3.70 0.09 -11.12
C LEU A 225 3.57 -1.36 -11.56
N ALA A 226 2.36 -1.91 -11.47
CA ALA A 226 2.06 -3.28 -11.87
C ALA A 226 1.29 -3.33 -13.19
N SER A 227 1.60 -2.41 -14.11
CA SER A 227 1.02 -2.34 -15.47
C SER A 227 1.28 -3.64 -16.25
N SER A 228 0.57 -4.69 -15.87
CA SER A 228 0.55 -6.00 -16.50
C SER A 228 -0.77 -6.06 -17.26
N PRO A 229 -0.74 -6.02 -18.60
CA PRO A 229 -1.93 -6.24 -19.42
C PRO A 229 -2.64 -7.55 -19.04
N ALA A 230 -1.87 -8.57 -18.66
CA ALA A 230 -2.38 -9.83 -18.14
C ALA A 230 -3.21 -9.69 -16.85
N TYR A 231 -2.81 -8.82 -15.91
CA TYR A 231 -3.61 -8.57 -14.69
C TYR A 231 -4.96 -7.94 -15.03
N ALA A 232 -4.95 -6.99 -15.96
CA ALA A 232 -6.16 -6.31 -16.41
C ALA A 232 -7.15 -7.28 -17.07
N LEU A 233 -6.63 -8.11 -17.98
CA LEU A 233 -7.41 -9.12 -18.68
C LEU A 233 -8.10 -10.09 -17.70
N LEU A 234 -7.37 -10.56 -16.68
CA LEU A 234 -7.89 -11.54 -15.71
C LEU A 234 -8.91 -10.95 -14.73
N THR A 235 -8.79 -9.66 -14.40
CA THR A 235 -9.66 -8.99 -13.41
C THR A 235 -10.83 -8.25 -14.02
N GLY A 236 -10.97 -8.24 -15.35
CA GLY A 236 -11.96 -7.43 -16.07
C GLY A 236 -11.76 -5.92 -15.88
N GLY A 237 -10.63 -5.52 -15.31
CA GLY A 237 -10.27 -4.13 -15.16
C GLY A 237 -9.97 -3.56 -16.53
N GLN A 238 -10.61 -2.45 -16.88
CA GLN A 238 -10.04 -1.53 -17.85
C GLN A 238 -8.68 -1.07 -17.34
N ALA A 239 -7.61 -1.82 -17.59
CA ALA A 239 -6.33 -1.16 -17.73
C ALA A 239 -6.47 -0.29 -18.96
N SER A 240 -6.40 1.01 -18.74
CA SER A 240 -6.00 2.00 -19.73
C SER A 240 -4.64 1.60 -20.29
N THR A 241 -4.61 0.61 -21.17
CA THR A 241 -3.54 0.33 -22.12
C THR A 241 -4.11 0.61 -23.49
N LEU A 242 -4.15 1.89 -23.86
CA LEU A 242 -3.97 2.22 -25.27
C LEU A 242 -2.47 2.20 -25.50
N PRO A 243 -1.94 1.36 -26.40
CA PRO A 243 -0.60 1.58 -26.92
C PRO A 243 -0.58 2.96 -27.59
N ALA A 244 0.46 3.73 -27.31
CA ALA A 244 0.88 4.78 -28.22
C ALA A 244 1.11 4.15 -29.62
N ALA A 245 0.78 4.93 -30.64
CA ALA A 245 0.86 4.64 -32.07
C ALA A 245 1.78 3.48 -32.49
N GLN A 246 1.20 2.43 -33.08
CA GLN A 246 1.96 1.44 -33.86
C GLN A 246 2.55 2.11 -35.12
N PRO A 247 3.87 2.05 -35.38
CA PRO A 247 4.34 2.13 -36.75
C PRO A 247 3.88 0.86 -37.48
N ALA A 248 3.39 1.05 -38.71
CA ALA A 248 2.86 0.00 -39.55
C ALA A 248 3.84 -1.16 -39.71
N GLN A 249 3.30 -2.39 -39.68
CA GLN A 249 3.93 -3.69 -39.98
C GLN A 249 4.63 -4.42 -38.82
N ALA A 250 3.82 -4.97 -37.91
CA ALA A 250 4.16 -6.21 -37.20
C ALA A 250 2.93 -7.14 -37.19
N ARG A 251 3.13 -8.40 -37.57
CA ARG A 251 2.10 -9.44 -37.74
C ARG A 251 1.21 -9.56 -36.49
N GLN A 252 -0.08 -9.35 -36.68
CA GLN A 252 -1.12 -9.64 -35.70
C GLN A 252 -1.13 -11.15 -35.40
N VAL A 253 -0.82 -11.52 -34.15
CA VAL A 253 -1.26 -12.80 -33.58
C VAL A 253 -2.64 -12.53 -32.99
N PRO A 254 -3.70 -13.25 -33.40
CA PRO A 254 -5.03 -13.02 -32.85
C PRO A 254 -5.04 -13.51 -31.40
N VAL A 255 -5.17 -12.58 -30.46
CA VAL A 255 -5.57 -12.88 -29.09
C VAL A 255 -7.04 -13.28 -29.17
N MET A 256 -7.32 -14.57 -28.95
CA MET A 256 -8.69 -15.03 -28.73
C MET A 256 -9.21 -14.38 -27.45
N THR A 257 -10.02 -13.34 -27.59
CA THR A 257 -10.92 -12.93 -26.52
C THR A 257 -12.02 -13.98 -26.42
N PRO A 258 -12.39 -14.46 -25.22
CA PRO A 258 -13.61 -15.23 -25.05
C PRO A 258 -14.79 -14.38 -25.54
N GLU A 259 -15.63 -14.96 -26.35
CA GLU A 259 -16.71 -14.32 -27.10
C GLU A 259 -17.65 -13.47 -26.21
N GLY A 260 -17.90 -12.21 -26.61
CA GLY A 260 -19.07 -11.42 -26.24
C GLY A 260 -18.90 -10.33 -25.15
N PRO A 261 -19.75 -9.28 -25.17
CA PRO A 261 -19.77 -8.20 -24.16
C PRO A 261 -20.20 -8.63 -22.74
N ASP A 262 -20.44 -9.94 -22.52
CA ASP A 262 -20.85 -10.56 -21.26
C ASP A 262 -19.74 -11.45 -20.62
N ALA A 263 -18.48 -11.34 -21.07
CA ALA A 263 -17.38 -12.12 -20.50
C ALA A 263 -17.18 -11.79 -19.01
N THR A 264 -17.66 -12.68 -18.14
CA THR A 264 -17.50 -12.55 -16.69
C THR A 264 -16.02 -12.63 -16.34
N PRO A 265 -15.46 -11.69 -15.55
CA PRO A 265 -14.05 -11.70 -15.24
C PRO A 265 -13.67 -12.96 -14.45
N LEU A 266 -12.49 -13.51 -14.73
CA LEU A 266 -11.97 -14.71 -14.07
C LEU A 266 -11.59 -14.45 -12.60
N PHE A 267 -11.36 -13.19 -12.25
CA PHE A 267 -11.11 -12.73 -10.89
C PHE A 267 -12.11 -11.65 -10.50
N GLY A 268 -12.56 -11.71 -9.24
CA GLY A 268 -13.43 -10.70 -8.63
C GLY A 268 -12.90 -10.29 -7.26
N GLU A 269 -13.53 -9.30 -6.65
CA GLU A 269 -13.20 -8.89 -5.29
C GLU A 269 -13.52 -9.98 -4.26
N LEU A 270 -12.73 -10.09 -3.20
CA LEU A 270 -12.98 -11.05 -2.10
C LEU A 270 -14.35 -10.82 -1.42
N SER A 271 -14.87 -9.60 -1.48
CA SER A 271 -16.23 -9.27 -1.05
C SER A 271 -17.33 -10.11 -1.73
N THR A 272 -17.06 -10.61 -2.94
CA THR A 272 -17.96 -11.52 -3.68
C THR A 272 -18.06 -12.91 -3.06
N TRP A 273 -17.00 -13.37 -2.37
CA TRP A 273 -17.02 -14.64 -1.63
C TRP A 273 -17.79 -14.51 -0.32
N GLY A 274 -17.82 -13.31 0.28
CA GLY A 274 -18.46 -13.10 1.56
C GLY A 274 -18.10 -11.79 2.27
N ARG A 275 -18.77 -11.56 3.41
CA ARG A 275 -18.53 -10.38 4.25
C ARG A 275 -17.22 -10.54 5.01
N ILE A 276 -16.43 -9.48 5.10
CA ILE A 276 -15.18 -9.45 5.87
C ILE A 276 -15.38 -8.57 7.10
N ALA A 277 -14.93 -9.04 8.27
CA ALA A 277 -15.01 -8.27 9.51
C ALA A 277 -13.80 -8.52 10.42
N LEU A 278 -13.57 -7.59 11.35
CA LEU A 278 -12.57 -7.72 12.40
C LEU A 278 -13.00 -8.77 13.44
N GLY A 279 -12.03 -9.47 14.00
CA GLY A 279 -12.23 -10.31 15.18
C GLY A 279 -12.49 -9.52 16.46
N GLY A 280 -12.76 -10.24 17.55
CA GLY A 280 -13.00 -9.64 18.86
C GLY A 280 -11.82 -8.79 19.35
N VAL A 281 -12.10 -7.61 19.89
CA VAL A 281 -11.06 -6.73 20.45
C VAL A 281 -11.02 -6.91 21.96
N SER A 282 -10.10 -7.75 22.46
CA SER A 282 -10.04 -8.09 23.89
C SER A 282 -9.59 -6.90 24.75
N GLY A 283 -8.58 -6.16 24.29
CA GLY A 283 -7.88 -5.12 25.05
C GLY A 283 -6.68 -5.61 25.86
N ALA A 284 -6.60 -6.92 26.12
CA ALA A 284 -5.55 -7.54 26.93
C ALA A 284 -5.38 -9.02 26.56
N ASN A 285 -4.81 -9.31 25.38
CA ASN A 285 -4.69 -10.69 24.88
C ASN A 285 -3.93 -11.61 25.85
N HIS A 286 -3.03 -11.09 26.67
CA HIS A 286 -2.30 -11.87 27.69
C HIS A 286 -3.21 -12.40 28.81
N PHE A 287 -4.34 -11.73 29.09
CA PHE A 287 -5.33 -12.14 30.08
C PHE A 287 -6.43 -13.00 29.46
N PHE A 288 -6.96 -12.59 28.31
CA PHE A 288 -8.11 -13.25 27.71
C PHE A 288 -7.75 -14.51 26.92
N ALA A 289 -6.61 -14.53 26.21
CA ALA A 289 -6.19 -15.69 25.44
C ALA A 289 -5.27 -16.58 26.28
N LEU A 290 -5.65 -17.84 26.45
CA LEU A 290 -5.04 -18.78 27.38
C LEU A 290 -4.56 -20.03 26.63
N SER A 291 -3.41 -20.55 27.04
CA SER A 291 -3.02 -21.91 26.66
C SER A 291 -3.80 -22.93 27.49
N PRO A 292 -3.97 -24.17 27.01
CA PRO A 292 -4.60 -25.24 27.79
C PRO A 292 -3.92 -25.47 29.15
N GLN A 293 -2.59 -25.33 29.21
CA GLN A 293 -1.80 -25.47 30.44
C GLN A 293 -2.15 -24.36 31.44
N ARG A 294 -2.23 -23.11 30.97
CA ARG A 294 -2.58 -21.96 31.83
C ARG A 294 -4.02 -22.06 32.33
N ALA A 295 -4.96 -22.43 31.47
CA ALA A 295 -6.36 -22.64 31.85
C ALA A 295 -6.49 -23.71 32.95
N LYS A 296 -5.71 -24.79 32.85
CA LYS A 296 -5.65 -25.85 33.88
C LYS A 296 -5.04 -25.34 35.19
N GLN A 297 -3.97 -24.56 35.16
CA GLN A 297 -3.34 -23.96 36.35
C GLN A 297 -4.31 -23.05 37.11
N GLU A 298 -5.10 -22.26 36.39
CA GLU A 298 -6.11 -21.37 36.96
C GLU A 298 -7.39 -22.09 37.40
N GLY A 299 -7.50 -23.40 37.13
CA GLY A 299 -8.67 -24.22 37.46
C GLY A 299 -9.92 -23.84 36.65
N LEU A 300 -9.75 -23.20 35.49
CA LEU A 300 -10.84 -22.77 34.63
C LEU A 300 -11.51 -23.98 33.96
N ARG A 301 -12.84 -23.92 33.84
CA ARG A 301 -13.66 -25.01 33.29
C ARG A 301 -14.15 -24.64 31.89
N LYS A 302 -14.66 -25.63 31.14
CA LYS A 302 -15.25 -25.41 29.81
C LYS A 302 -16.33 -24.32 29.78
N GLN A 303 -17.10 -24.15 30.85
CA GLN A 303 -18.12 -23.08 30.95
C GLN A 303 -17.54 -21.65 30.95
N ASP A 304 -16.25 -21.49 31.28
CA ASP A 304 -15.58 -20.19 31.34
C ASP A 304 -14.79 -19.90 30.05
N LEU A 305 -14.71 -20.87 29.14
CA LEU A 305 -13.76 -20.89 28.03
C LEU A 305 -14.45 -21.14 26.70
N LEU A 306 -13.97 -20.47 25.65
CA LEU A 306 -14.32 -20.76 24.27
C LEU A 306 -13.07 -21.19 23.49
N PRO A 307 -13.19 -22.10 22.51
CA PRO A 307 -12.12 -22.37 21.56
C PRO A 307 -11.73 -21.10 20.78
N LEU A 308 -10.42 -20.91 20.59
CA LEU A 308 -9.85 -19.70 19.99
C LEU A 308 -8.72 -20.05 19.02
N SER A 309 -8.73 -19.44 17.84
CA SER A 309 -7.54 -19.38 16.98
C SER A 309 -6.49 -18.50 17.67
N PRO A 310 -5.27 -19.03 17.95
CA PRO A 310 -4.27 -18.28 18.70
C PRO A 310 -4.02 -16.87 18.15
N PRO A 311 -3.84 -15.85 19.02
CA PRO A 311 -3.49 -14.52 18.55
C PRO A 311 -2.23 -14.53 17.69
N GLY A 312 -2.29 -13.88 16.54
CA GLY A 312 -1.28 -13.96 15.49
C GLY A 312 -1.81 -14.65 14.23
N SER A 313 -0.95 -14.80 13.22
CA SER A 313 -1.34 -15.32 11.91
C SER A 313 -0.38 -16.36 11.32
N THR A 314 0.72 -16.68 12.01
CA THR A 314 1.74 -17.60 11.48
C THR A 314 1.18 -19.00 11.20
N HIS A 315 0.35 -19.52 12.11
CA HIS A 315 -0.28 -20.84 11.98
C HIS A 315 -1.33 -20.91 10.87
N LEU A 316 -1.80 -19.78 10.36
CA LEU A 316 -2.84 -19.73 9.33
C LEU A 316 -2.27 -19.89 7.91
N ARG A 317 -0.94 -19.94 7.77
CA ARG A 317 -0.26 -20.15 6.49
C ARG A 317 -0.33 -21.60 5.99
N SER A 318 -1.10 -22.46 6.68
CA SER A 318 -1.30 -23.89 6.37
C SER A 318 -2.58 -24.20 5.59
N LEU A 319 -3.32 -23.19 5.11
CA LEU A 319 -4.62 -23.27 4.41
C LEU A 319 -5.80 -23.77 5.24
N VAL A 320 -5.57 -24.61 6.26
CA VAL A 320 -6.62 -25.20 7.08
C VAL A 320 -6.21 -25.20 8.54
N LEU A 321 -7.13 -24.77 9.41
CA LEU A 321 -7.08 -24.92 10.85
C LEU A 321 -8.20 -25.88 11.27
N ASP A 322 -7.84 -27.16 11.40
CA ASP A 322 -8.70 -28.23 11.90
C ASP A 322 -8.45 -28.50 13.40
N ASP A 323 -9.27 -29.35 14.02
CA ASP A 323 -9.15 -29.68 15.45
C ASP A 323 -7.80 -30.30 15.81
N HIS A 324 -7.21 -31.08 14.90
CA HIS A 324 -5.90 -31.70 15.11
C HIS A 324 -4.78 -30.64 15.16
N ALA A 325 -4.78 -29.71 14.21
CA ALA A 325 -3.86 -28.58 14.16
C ALA A 325 -4.02 -27.67 15.38
N LEU A 326 -5.26 -27.37 15.78
CA LEU A 326 -5.53 -26.57 16.97
C LEU A 326 -5.04 -27.27 18.25
N ALA A 327 -5.26 -28.58 18.38
CA ALA A 327 -4.78 -29.34 19.52
C ALA A 327 -3.24 -29.39 19.56
N ALA A 328 -2.57 -29.53 18.41
CA ALA A 328 -1.11 -29.47 18.31
C ALA A 328 -0.55 -28.12 18.77
N LEU A 329 -1.16 -27.01 18.33
CA LEU A 329 -0.83 -25.65 18.79
C LEU A 329 -1.03 -25.51 20.31
N GLY A 330 -2.12 -26.04 20.85
CA GLY A 330 -2.36 -26.03 22.30
C GLY A 330 -1.30 -26.81 23.08
N ARG A 331 -0.87 -27.98 22.58
CA ARG A 331 0.22 -28.77 23.19
C ARG A 331 1.55 -28.05 23.18
N SER A 332 1.85 -27.27 22.15
CA SER A 332 3.07 -26.44 22.08
C SER A 332 2.97 -25.13 22.88
N GLY A 333 1.88 -24.91 23.62
CA GLY A 333 1.71 -23.77 24.51
C GLY A 333 1.05 -22.55 23.87
N ALA A 334 0.57 -22.66 22.63
CA ALA A 334 -0.20 -21.58 22.01
C ALA A 334 -1.52 -21.33 22.75
N ARG A 335 -2.00 -20.09 22.66
CA ARG A 335 -3.19 -19.61 23.37
C ARG A 335 -4.47 -19.96 22.60
N THR A 336 -4.87 -21.22 22.64
CA THR A 336 -6.00 -21.77 21.88
C THR A 336 -7.36 -21.68 22.59
N LEU A 337 -7.41 -21.01 23.75
CA LEU A 337 -8.63 -20.84 24.54
C LEU A 337 -8.85 -19.35 24.82
N LEU A 338 -10.10 -18.93 24.86
CA LEU A 338 -10.51 -17.58 25.25
C LEU A 338 -11.28 -17.64 26.56
N PHE A 339 -10.87 -16.87 27.56
CA PHE A 339 -11.72 -16.61 28.74
C PHE A 339 -12.95 -15.80 28.32
N SER A 340 -14.09 -16.48 28.21
CA SER A 340 -15.35 -15.92 27.77
C SER A 340 -16.52 -16.73 28.34
N PRO A 341 -16.83 -16.58 29.65
CA PRO A 341 -17.94 -17.29 30.26
C PRO A 341 -19.29 -16.92 29.62
N ALA A 342 -20.04 -17.93 29.14
CA ALA A 342 -21.32 -17.70 28.47
C ALA A 342 -22.35 -17.03 29.40
N GLY A 343 -22.40 -17.49 30.66
CA GLY A 343 -23.30 -16.99 31.70
C GLY A 343 -22.55 -16.48 32.94
N ARG A 344 -22.95 -16.96 34.12
CA ARG A 344 -22.26 -16.67 35.39
C ARG A 344 -20.91 -17.38 35.40
N PRO A 345 -19.79 -16.69 35.64
CA PRO A 345 -18.48 -17.32 35.76
C PRO A 345 -18.46 -18.37 36.88
N SER A 346 -17.69 -19.44 36.69
CA SER A 346 -17.43 -20.43 37.74
C SER A 346 -16.70 -19.80 38.94
N ALA A 347 -16.57 -20.53 40.05
CA ALA A 347 -15.79 -20.06 41.19
C ALA A 347 -14.33 -19.73 40.79
N ALA A 348 -13.73 -20.54 39.90
CA ALA A 348 -12.41 -20.27 39.35
C ALA A 348 -12.43 -19.04 38.43
N GLY A 349 -13.43 -18.91 37.55
CA GLY A 349 -13.60 -17.74 36.69
C GLY A 349 -13.72 -16.43 37.46
N ARG A 350 -14.44 -16.43 38.61
CA ARG A 350 -14.53 -15.25 39.49
C ARG A 350 -13.19 -14.90 40.12
N ARG A 351 -12.44 -15.88 40.62
CA ARG A 351 -11.08 -15.64 41.13
C ARG A 351 -10.17 -15.08 40.04
N TYR A 352 -10.29 -15.60 38.81
CA TYR A 352 -9.51 -15.13 37.67
C TYR A 352 -9.84 -13.68 37.30
N ILE A 353 -11.12 -13.28 37.37
CA ILE A 353 -11.56 -11.89 37.20
C ILE A 353 -10.93 -10.98 38.27
N VAL A 354 -11.02 -11.36 39.55
CA VAL A 354 -10.43 -10.59 40.67
C VAL A 354 -8.91 -10.45 40.50
N ALA A 355 -8.22 -11.50 40.04
CA ALA A 355 -6.79 -11.43 39.73
C ALA A 355 -6.49 -10.44 38.58
N GLY A 356 -7.34 -10.40 37.56
CA GLY A 356 -7.27 -9.40 36.48
C GLY A 356 -7.51 -7.97 36.98
N GLU A 357 -8.38 -7.80 37.98
CA GLU A 357 -8.61 -6.51 38.62
C GLU A 357 -7.38 -6.05 39.41
N ALA A 358 -6.81 -6.94 40.24
CA ALA A 358 -5.60 -6.68 41.02
C ALA A 358 -4.37 -6.31 40.16
N THR A 359 -4.31 -6.82 38.93
CA THR A 359 -3.23 -6.54 37.97
C THR A 359 -3.53 -5.41 36.98
N GLY A 360 -4.66 -4.70 37.16
CA GLY A 360 -5.01 -3.53 36.35
C GLY A 360 -5.55 -3.83 34.95
N VAL A 361 -5.86 -5.09 34.60
CA VAL A 361 -6.41 -5.46 33.28
C VAL A 361 -7.68 -4.69 32.96
N HIS A 362 -8.56 -4.52 33.95
CA HIS A 362 -9.81 -3.77 33.85
C HIS A 362 -9.62 -2.29 33.45
N GLN A 363 -8.43 -1.72 33.67
CA GLN A 363 -8.12 -0.33 33.36
C GLN A 363 -7.68 -0.11 31.91
N ALA A 364 -7.33 -1.19 31.18
CA ALA A 364 -7.00 -1.12 29.76
C ALA A 364 -8.16 -0.48 28.97
N TYR A 365 -7.84 0.35 27.98
CA TYR A 365 -8.82 1.20 27.28
C TYR A 365 -10.10 0.46 26.87
N LYS A 366 -9.98 -0.73 26.26
CA LYS A 366 -11.14 -1.53 25.80
C LYS A 366 -11.89 -2.26 26.92
N CYS A 367 -11.22 -2.54 28.03
CA CYS A 367 -11.85 -3.14 29.21
C CYS A 367 -12.66 -2.08 29.99
N ARG A 368 -12.11 -0.87 30.15
CA ARG A 368 -12.74 0.24 30.88
C ARG A 368 -14.09 0.67 30.30
N VAL A 369 -14.23 0.64 28.97
CA VAL A 369 -15.44 1.10 28.26
C VAL A 369 -16.47 -0.02 28.04
N ARG A 370 -16.30 -1.18 28.70
CA ARG A 370 -17.12 -2.37 28.51
C ARG A 370 -17.75 -2.78 29.85
N SER A 371 -19.03 -3.16 29.82
CA SER A 371 -19.73 -3.67 30.99
C SER A 371 -20.38 -5.03 30.69
N PRO A 372 -20.04 -6.11 31.43
CA PRO A 372 -18.91 -6.19 32.36
C PRO A 372 -17.55 -6.17 31.62
N TRP A 373 -16.49 -5.63 32.25
CA TRP A 373 -15.19 -5.36 31.62
C TRP A 373 -14.51 -6.61 31.01
N TRP A 374 -14.82 -7.79 31.55
CA TRP A 374 -14.26 -9.08 31.16
C TRP A 374 -15.04 -9.81 30.05
N ARG A 375 -16.20 -9.31 29.60
CA ARG A 375 -17.00 -9.96 28.54
C ARG A 375 -16.66 -9.41 27.16
N VAL A 376 -15.61 -9.95 26.54
CA VAL A 376 -15.17 -9.53 25.20
C VAL A 376 -16.31 -9.74 24.18
N PRO A 377 -16.76 -8.69 23.47
CA PRO A 377 -17.68 -8.87 22.35
C PRO A 377 -16.99 -9.65 21.22
N LEU A 378 -17.61 -10.74 20.82
CA LEU A 378 -17.11 -11.61 19.75
C LEU A 378 -18.07 -11.57 18.57
N PRO A 379 -17.55 -11.51 17.34
CA PRO A 379 -18.38 -11.78 16.18
C PRO A 379 -18.72 -13.28 16.12
N GLU A 380 -19.60 -13.64 15.19
CA GLU A 380 -19.87 -15.02 14.84
C GLU A 380 -18.58 -15.77 14.46
N VAL A 381 -18.63 -17.10 14.50
CA VAL A 381 -17.52 -17.93 14.04
C VAL A 381 -17.41 -17.80 12.53
N ALA A 382 -16.28 -17.25 12.07
CA ALA A 382 -15.99 -17.08 10.65
C ALA A 382 -15.71 -18.42 9.96
N ASP A 383 -15.98 -18.50 8.65
CA ASP A 383 -15.73 -19.69 7.84
C ASP A 383 -14.25 -19.76 7.40
N LEU A 384 -13.65 -18.60 7.13
CA LEU A 384 -12.21 -18.46 6.88
C LEU A 384 -11.61 -17.31 7.71
N PHE A 385 -10.31 -17.41 7.96
CA PHE A 385 -9.48 -16.31 8.43
C PHE A 385 -8.68 -15.71 7.28
N VAL A 386 -8.54 -14.37 7.27
CA VAL A 386 -7.69 -13.62 6.34
C VAL A 386 -6.57 -12.95 7.13
N THR A 387 -5.31 -13.20 6.73
CA THR A 387 -4.17 -12.60 7.41
C THR A 387 -4.05 -11.11 7.10
N TYR A 388 -4.03 -10.27 8.15
CA TYR A 388 -4.00 -8.81 7.96
C TYR A 388 -2.60 -8.22 7.90
N MET A 389 -1.58 -8.88 8.48
CA MET A 389 -0.17 -8.47 8.46
C MET A 389 0.68 -9.57 7.83
N ASN A 390 1.38 -9.23 6.74
CA ASN A 390 1.98 -10.18 5.83
C ASN A 390 3.40 -9.76 5.45
N ASN A 391 4.37 -10.66 5.65
CA ASN A 391 5.73 -10.46 5.14
C ASN A 391 5.84 -10.89 3.67
N GLU A 392 5.29 -12.06 3.34
CA GLU A 392 5.35 -12.61 1.98
C GLU A 392 4.12 -12.24 1.16
N ALA A 393 2.97 -12.84 1.47
CA ALA A 393 1.70 -12.60 0.81
C ALA A 393 0.56 -12.75 1.83
N VAL A 394 -0.61 -12.24 1.44
CA VAL A 394 -1.87 -12.52 2.14
C VAL A 394 -2.18 -14.03 2.06
N ALA A 395 -2.72 -14.59 3.14
CA ALA A 395 -3.11 -15.97 3.22
C ALA A 395 -4.55 -16.07 3.74
N LEU A 396 -5.29 -17.01 3.18
CA LEU A 396 -6.60 -17.43 3.66
C LEU A 396 -6.47 -18.80 4.33
N CYS A 397 -7.22 -19.02 5.40
CA CYS A 397 -7.20 -20.26 6.16
C CYS A 397 -8.62 -20.69 6.51
N ALA A 398 -9.02 -21.89 6.11
CA ALA A 398 -10.29 -22.48 6.46
C ALA A 398 -10.37 -22.77 7.96
N ASN A 399 -11.43 -22.28 8.61
CA ASN A 399 -11.69 -22.48 10.02
C ASN A 399 -12.54 -23.75 10.26
N GLU A 400 -11.98 -24.92 9.92
CA GLU A 400 -12.68 -26.20 10.10
C GLU A 400 -12.88 -26.56 11.57
N ALA A 401 -11.99 -26.09 12.46
CA ALA A 401 -12.14 -26.21 13.91
C ALA A 401 -13.28 -25.35 14.49
N ARG A 402 -13.93 -24.50 13.67
CA ARG A 402 -15.05 -23.62 14.06
C ARG A 402 -14.74 -22.77 15.31
N VAL A 403 -13.53 -22.22 15.39
CA VAL A 403 -13.09 -21.43 16.56
C VAL A 403 -13.29 -19.94 16.40
N HIS A 404 -13.41 -19.21 17.51
CA HIS A 404 -13.41 -17.75 17.49
C HIS A 404 -12.04 -17.18 17.15
N HIS A 405 -11.99 -15.89 16.81
CA HIS A 405 -10.76 -15.17 16.53
C HIS A 405 -10.80 -13.77 17.15
N LEU A 406 -9.61 -13.25 17.48
CA LEU A 406 -9.42 -11.88 17.91
C LEU A 406 -8.97 -11.01 16.73
N ASN A 407 -8.86 -9.70 16.96
CA ASN A 407 -8.49 -8.70 15.96
C ASN A 407 -7.04 -8.78 15.43
N SER A 408 -6.33 -9.88 15.69
CA SER A 408 -5.04 -10.20 15.05
C SER A 408 -5.21 -10.80 13.66
N VAL A 409 -6.43 -11.10 13.25
CA VAL A 409 -6.84 -11.52 11.90
C VAL A 409 -8.24 -11.02 11.58
N HIS A 410 -8.60 -11.05 10.30
CA HIS A 410 -9.98 -10.81 9.87
C HIS A 410 -10.72 -12.14 9.70
N GLY A 411 -12.02 -12.12 9.93
CA GLY A 411 -12.93 -13.21 9.59
C GLY A 411 -13.62 -12.94 8.26
N LEU A 412 -13.72 -13.98 7.42
CA LEU A 412 -14.51 -14.01 6.20
C LEU A 412 -15.72 -14.94 6.43
N TYR A 413 -16.92 -14.40 6.22
CA TYR A 413 -18.21 -15.07 6.37
C TYR A 413 -18.77 -15.32 4.98
N LEU A 414 -18.76 -16.58 4.55
CA LEU A 414 -19.04 -16.95 3.17
C LEU A 414 -20.52 -16.78 2.82
N THR A 415 -20.78 -16.42 1.57
CA THR A 415 -22.12 -16.56 0.97
C THR A 415 -22.49 -18.05 0.83
N GLU A 416 -23.79 -18.36 0.70
CA GLU A 416 -24.24 -19.75 0.47
C GLU A 416 -23.61 -20.35 -0.79
N GLU A 417 -23.45 -19.54 -1.84
CA GLU A 417 -22.77 -19.95 -3.07
C GLU A 417 -21.32 -20.39 -2.81
N ALA A 418 -20.56 -19.59 -2.06
CA ALA A 418 -19.17 -19.89 -1.74
C ALA A 418 -19.04 -21.09 -0.78
N LYS A 419 -19.97 -21.24 0.18
CA LYS A 419 -20.02 -22.41 1.07
C LYS A 419 -20.14 -23.72 0.29
N GLY A 420 -20.91 -23.74 -0.80
CA GLY A 420 -21.06 -24.92 -1.67
C GLY A 420 -19.74 -25.40 -2.33
N ILE A 421 -18.73 -24.54 -2.45
CA ILE A 421 -17.41 -24.91 -2.99
C ILE A 421 -16.55 -25.58 -1.90
N GLY A 422 -16.57 -25.04 -0.68
CA GLY A 422 -15.80 -25.52 0.46
C GLY A 422 -14.64 -24.59 0.82
N ALA A 423 -14.56 -24.23 2.10
CA ALA A 423 -13.58 -23.26 2.62
C ALA A 423 -12.11 -23.63 2.34
N PRO A 424 -11.65 -24.90 2.47
CA PRO A 424 -10.27 -25.26 2.15
C PRO A 424 -9.90 -25.04 0.67
N VAL A 425 -10.84 -25.32 -0.24
CA VAL A 425 -10.63 -25.13 -1.69
C VAL A 425 -10.54 -23.64 -2.01
N LEU A 426 -11.42 -22.82 -1.43
CA LEU A 426 -11.36 -21.35 -1.56
C LEU A 426 -10.04 -20.78 -1.01
N ALA A 427 -9.59 -21.25 0.16
CA ALA A 427 -8.33 -20.84 0.75
C ALA A 427 -7.13 -21.14 -0.18
N LEU A 428 -7.12 -22.31 -0.80
CA LEU A 428 -6.10 -22.70 -1.77
C LEU A 428 -6.18 -21.87 -3.06
N ALA A 429 -7.38 -21.68 -3.62
CA ALA A 429 -7.58 -20.90 -4.85
C ALA A 429 -7.07 -19.46 -4.72
N ALA A 430 -7.21 -18.86 -3.53
CA ALA A 430 -6.67 -17.52 -3.22
C ALA A 430 -5.12 -17.46 -3.14
N SER A 431 -4.41 -18.57 -3.32
CA SER A 431 -2.94 -18.61 -3.34
C SER A 431 -2.33 -18.29 -4.71
N SER A 432 -3.14 -17.88 -5.70
CA SER A 432 -2.72 -17.58 -7.08
C SER A 432 -1.81 -16.34 -7.22
N SER A 433 -1.11 -16.23 -8.36
CA SER A 433 -0.25 -15.10 -8.70
C SER A 433 -1.01 -13.78 -8.81
N VAL A 434 -2.22 -13.82 -9.36
CA VAL A 434 -3.09 -12.64 -9.45
C VAL A 434 -3.46 -12.14 -8.04
N THR A 435 -3.83 -13.05 -7.13
CA THR A 435 -4.17 -12.69 -5.75
C THR A 435 -2.97 -12.10 -5.01
N ALA A 436 -1.78 -12.69 -5.20
CA ALA A 436 -0.54 -12.20 -4.62
C ALA A 436 -0.18 -10.79 -5.12
N LEU A 437 -0.27 -10.55 -6.44
CA LEU A 437 -0.08 -9.23 -7.02
C LEU A 437 -1.11 -8.24 -6.48
N SER A 438 -2.39 -8.63 -6.48
CA SER A 438 -3.49 -7.80 -5.98
C SER A 438 -3.27 -7.33 -4.54
N ALA A 439 -2.75 -8.21 -3.68
CA ALA A 439 -2.44 -7.88 -2.30
C ALA A 439 -1.43 -6.72 -2.18
N GLU A 440 -0.41 -6.67 -3.04
CA GLU A 440 0.56 -5.57 -3.09
C GLU A 440 -0.07 -4.27 -3.61
N LEU A 441 -1.07 -4.37 -4.51
CA LEU A 441 -1.76 -3.20 -5.08
C LEU A 441 -2.74 -2.55 -4.09
N VAL A 442 -3.49 -3.35 -3.34
CA VAL A 442 -4.54 -2.84 -2.43
C VAL A 442 -4.03 -2.61 -1.01
N GLY A 443 -3.01 -3.37 -0.59
CA GLY A 443 -2.45 -3.31 0.76
C GLY A 443 -1.63 -2.04 1.03
N ARG A 444 -1.41 -1.77 2.32
CA ARG A 444 -0.53 -0.69 2.78
C ARG A 444 0.82 -1.26 3.16
N SER A 445 1.88 -0.61 2.71
CA SER A 445 3.22 -0.86 3.24
C SER A 445 3.41 -0.11 4.56
N TYR A 446 3.87 -0.80 5.59
CA TYR A 446 4.34 -0.20 6.84
C TYR A 446 5.87 -0.37 6.95
N GLY A 447 6.50 0.43 7.83
CA GLY A 447 7.92 0.29 8.16
C GLY A 447 8.25 -1.16 8.57
N GLY A 448 9.47 -1.63 8.25
CA GLY A 448 9.80 -3.05 8.42
C GLY A 448 9.37 -3.92 7.23
N GLY A 449 8.92 -3.32 6.12
CA GLY A 449 8.51 -4.01 4.90
C GLY A 449 7.24 -4.84 5.05
N LEU A 450 6.39 -4.53 6.03
CA LEU A 450 5.17 -5.30 6.31
C LEU A 450 4.01 -4.87 5.40
N LEU A 451 3.37 -5.83 4.73
CA LEU A 451 2.13 -5.61 3.99
C LEU A 451 0.95 -5.75 4.93
N LYS A 452 0.16 -4.68 5.08
CA LYS A 452 -1.02 -4.67 5.94
C LYS A 452 -2.29 -4.40 5.15
N LEU A 453 -3.30 -5.25 5.32
CA LEU A 453 -4.62 -5.10 4.71
C LEU A 453 -5.66 -4.84 5.81
N GLU A 454 -6.23 -3.65 5.83
CA GLU A 454 -7.44 -3.38 6.64
C GLU A 454 -8.69 -4.02 5.99
N PRO A 455 -9.82 -4.18 6.69
CA PRO A 455 -11.00 -4.90 6.15
C PRO A 455 -11.48 -4.40 4.77
N ARG A 456 -11.47 -3.08 4.54
CA ARG A 456 -11.83 -2.48 3.24
C ARG A 456 -10.82 -2.76 2.13
N GLU A 457 -9.56 -3.01 2.48
CA GLU A 457 -8.51 -3.38 1.53
C GLU A 457 -8.56 -4.87 1.24
N ALA A 458 -8.72 -5.69 2.29
CA ALA A 458 -8.95 -7.13 2.14
C ALA A 458 -10.20 -7.43 1.29
N ALA A 459 -11.26 -6.62 1.41
CA ALA A 459 -12.48 -6.75 0.60
C ALA A 459 -12.25 -6.59 -0.90
N ARG A 460 -11.28 -5.76 -1.29
CA ARG A 460 -10.94 -5.47 -2.69
C ARG A 460 -9.83 -6.38 -3.24
N LEU A 461 -9.37 -7.35 -2.44
CA LEU A 461 -8.39 -8.32 -2.89
C LEU A 461 -8.97 -9.11 -4.07
N ALA A 462 -8.30 -9.10 -5.21
CA ALA A 462 -8.72 -9.90 -6.36
C ALA A 462 -8.46 -11.38 -6.07
N VAL A 463 -9.52 -12.18 -6.12
CA VAL A 463 -9.50 -13.63 -5.93
C VAL A 463 -10.22 -14.31 -7.10
N PRO A 464 -9.95 -15.59 -7.38
CA PRO A 464 -10.64 -16.29 -8.46
C PRO A 464 -12.17 -16.20 -8.29
N ALA A 465 -12.89 -15.91 -9.37
CA ALA A 465 -14.34 -15.87 -9.35
C ALA A 465 -14.91 -17.22 -8.91
N LEU A 466 -16.03 -17.23 -8.16
CA LEU A 466 -16.62 -18.45 -7.63
C LEU A 466 -16.91 -19.49 -8.74
N ALA A 467 -17.34 -19.03 -9.92
CA ALA A 467 -17.56 -19.88 -11.08
C ALA A 467 -16.28 -20.59 -11.55
N LEU A 468 -15.13 -19.88 -11.57
CA LEU A 468 -13.84 -20.45 -11.92
C LEU A 468 -13.38 -21.48 -10.89
N VAL A 469 -13.49 -21.16 -9.59
CA VAL A 469 -13.12 -22.11 -8.52
C VAL A 469 -14.02 -23.34 -8.56
N ARG A 470 -15.33 -23.17 -8.83
CA ARG A 470 -16.28 -24.27 -8.96
C ARG A 470 -15.91 -25.21 -10.10
N ARG A 471 -15.52 -24.66 -11.26
CA ARG A 471 -15.07 -25.43 -12.43
C ARG A 471 -13.88 -26.33 -12.10
N HIS A 472 -12.89 -25.82 -11.35
CA HIS A 472 -11.66 -26.55 -11.02
C HIS A 472 -11.65 -27.12 -9.59
N ARG A 473 -12.83 -27.27 -8.97
CA ARG A 473 -12.95 -27.67 -7.56
C ARG A 473 -12.28 -29.00 -7.27
N GLU A 474 -12.47 -30.00 -8.13
CA GLU A 474 -11.95 -31.35 -7.93
C GLU A 474 -10.41 -31.39 -8.01
N GLU A 475 -9.83 -30.70 -8.98
CA GLU A 475 -8.38 -30.58 -9.15
C GLU A 475 -7.73 -29.83 -7.97
N LEU A 476 -8.34 -28.72 -7.53
CA LEU A 476 -7.88 -27.98 -6.36
C LEU A 476 -7.99 -28.83 -5.07
N ALA A 477 -9.09 -29.56 -4.89
CA ALA A 477 -9.28 -30.44 -3.75
C ALA A 477 -8.26 -31.59 -3.74
N ALA A 478 -7.96 -32.17 -4.90
CA ALA A 478 -6.95 -33.22 -5.05
C ALA A 478 -5.52 -32.70 -4.75
N PHE A 479 -5.21 -31.45 -5.11
CA PHE A 479 -3.92 -30.84 -4.83
C PHE A 479 -3.74 -30.39 -3.37
N LEU A 480 -4.84 -30.09 -2.64
CA LEU A 480 -4.80 -29.53 -1.30
C LEU A 480 -3.85 -30.25 -0.30
N PRO A 481 -3.82 -31.60 -0.19
CA PRO A 481 -2.88 -32.28 0.71
C PRO A 481 -1.40 -32.06 0.33
N GLN A 482 -1.09 -32.00 -0.97
CA GLN A 482 0.26 -31.68 -1.44
C GLN A 482 0.60 -30.21 -1.19
N ALA A 483 -0.33 -29.29 -1.46
CA ALA A 483 -0.15 -27.87 -1.18
C ALA A 483 0.18 -27.62 0.30
N ARG A 484 -0.52 -28.29 1.23
CA ARG A 484 -0.23 -28.20 2.67
C ARG A 484 1.19 -28.66 3.02
N ARG A 485 1.70 -29.71 2.36
CA ARG A 485 3.08 -30.20 2.55
C ARG A 485 4.12 -29.21 2.03
N LEU A 486 3.89 -28.65 0.83
CA LEU A 486 4.76 -27.64 0.23
C LEU A 486 4.84 -26.37 1.09
N LEU A 487 3.70 -25.92 1.63
CA LEU A 487 3.65 -24.76 2.54
C LEU A 487 4.39 -25.01 3.86
N ALA A 488 4.33 -26.22 4.41
CA ALA A 488 5.11 -26.60 5.59
C ALA A 488 6.63 -26.57 5.32
N GLN A 489 7.05 -26.69 4.07
CA GLN A 489 8.44 -26.58 3.61
C GLN A 489 8.80 -25.18 3.09
N ALA A 490 7.93 -24.18 3.31
CA ALA A 490 8.07 -22.81 2.82
C ALA A 490 8.17 -22.68 1.27
N GLN A 491 7.67 -23.67 0.52
CA GLN A 491 7.65 -23.67 -0.95
C GLN A 491 6.41 -22.94 -1.49
N HIS A 492 6.23 -21.68 -1.07
CA HIS A 492 5.07 -20.86 -1.44
C HIS A 492 4.96 -20.63 -2.96
N GLY A 493 6.09 -20.52 -3.67
CA GLY A 493 6.14 -20.35 -5.12
C GLY A 493 5.53 -21.54 -5.87
N GLN A 494 5.88 -22.76 -5.48
CA GLN A 494 5.37 -23.98 -6.12
C GLN A 494 3.86 -24.16 -5.93
N VAL A 495 3.33 -23.82 -4.74
CA VAL A 495 1.88 -23.82 -4.51
C VAL A 495 1.18 -22.84 -5.45
N ARG A 496 1.72 -21.63 -5.57
CA ARG A 496 1.16 -20.60 -6.46
C ARG A 496 1.20 -21.02 -7.92
N GLU A 497 2.34 -21.55 -8.39
CA GLU A 497 2.49 -22.04 -9.76
C GLU A 497 1.48 -23.14 -10.10
N GLN A 498 1.31 -24.11 -9.19
CA GLN A 498 0.36 -25.19 -9.40
C GLN A 498 -1.10 -24.70 -9.35
N VAL A 499 -1.42 -23.74 -8.46
CA VAL A 499 -2.75 -23.11 -8.43
C VAL A 499 -3.02 -22.34 -9.72
N ASP A 500 -2.05 -21.57 -10.23
CA ASP A 500 -2.18 -20.86 -11.51
C ASP A 500 -2.41 -21.84 -12.68
N ALA A 501 -1.72 -22.98 -12.67
CA ALA A 501 -1.87 -24.03 -13.67
C ALA A 501 -3.26 -24.69 -13.61
N ILE A 502 -3.73 -25.05 -12.41
CA ILE A 502 -5.07 -25.64 -12.22
C ILE A 502 -6.16 -24.65 -12.65
N LEU A 503 -5.99 -23.36 -12.37
CA LEU A 503 -6.94 -22.31 -12.78
C LEU A 503 -6.84 -21.94 -14.26
N GLY A 504 -5.95 -22.57 -15.04
CA GLY A 504 -5.80 -22.33 -16.47
C GLY A 504 -5.34 -20.91 -16.83
N LEU A 505 -4.58 -20.23 -15.96
CA LEU A 505 -4.25 -18.82 -16.18
C LEU A 505 -3.39 -18.62 -17.44
N ALA A 506 -2.47 -19.55 -17.71
CA ALA A 506 -1.60 -19.51 -18.88
C ALA A 506 -2.39 -19.63 -20.20
N ASP A 507 -3.55 -20.30 -20.19
CA ASP A 507 -4.40 -20.43 -21.38
C ASP A 507 -5.08 -19.11 -21.75
N VAL A 508 -5.18 -18.19 -20.78
CA VAL A 508 -5.88 -16.90 -20.93
C VAL A 508 -4.90 -15.77 -21.25
N VAL A 509 -3.79 -15.69 -20.51
CA VAL A 509 -2.80 -14.60 -20.67
C VAL A 509 -1.53 -15.02 -21.41
N GLY A 510 -1.40 -16.29 -21.79
CA GLY A 510 -0.17 -16.86 -22.31
C GLY A 510 0.91 -17.04 -21.24
N ALA A 511 1.95 -17.81 -21.56
CA ALA A 511 3.09 -18.01 -20.67
C ALA A 511 3.81 -16.69 -20.34
N GLN A 512 3.95 -15.80 -21.34
CA GLN A 512 4.56 -14.49 -21.16
C GLN A 512 3.74 -13.59 -20.24
N GLY A 513 2.41 -13.52 -20.41
CA GLY A 513 1.55 -12.72 -19.53
C GLY A 513 1.55 -13.22 -18.09
N LEU A 514 1.67 -14.54 -17.88
CA LEU A 514 1.80 -15.11 -16.54
C LEU A 514 3.15 -14.77 -15.89
N GLU A 515 4.23 -14.75 -16.67
CA GLU A 515 5.54 -14.30 -16.18
C GLU A 515 5.55 -12.80 -15.84
N GLU A 516 4.88 -11.97 -16.65
CA GLU A 516 4.70 -10.54 -16.36
C GLU A 516 3.99 -10.32 -15.03
N LEU A 517 2.94 -11.08 -14.73
CA LEU A 517 2.23 -11.02 -13.44
C LEU A 517 3.15 -11.35 -12.26
N ARG A 518 3.94 -12.41 -12.40
CA ARG A 518 4.87 -12.89 -11.37
C ARG A 518 6.00 -11.89 -11.16
N SER A 519 6.54 -11.34 -12.23
CA SER A 519 7.57 -10.30 -12.21
C SER A 519 7.05 -9.02 -11.55
N ALA A 520 5.85 -8.55 -11.90
CA ALA A 520 5.23 -7.38 -11.28
C ALA A 520 5.02 -7.57 -9.76
N HIS A 521 4.53 -8.74 -9.35
CA HIS A 521 4.41 -9.07 -7.92
C HIS A 521 5.78 -9.11 -7.24
N HIS A 522 6.77 -9.74 -7.85
CA HIS A 522 8.12 -9.81 -7.31
C HIS A 522 8.73 -8.42 -7.13
N GLN A 523 8.60 -7.54 -8.12
CA GLN A 523 9.10 -6.17 -8.07
C GLN A 523 8.46 -5.39 -6.91
N LEU A 524 7.13 -5.43 -6.78
CA LEU A 524 6.43 -4.74 -5.70
C LEU A 524 6.77 -5.32 -4.32
N ALA A 525 6.81 -6.64 -4.19
CA ALA A 525 7.15 -7.31 -2.93
C ALA A 525 8.60 -7.02 -2.52
N THR A 526 9.55 -7.04 -3.47
CA THR A 526 10.97 -6.71 -3.22
C THR A 526 11.11 -5.24 -2.81
N ARG A 527 10.43 -4.33 -3.52
CA ARG A 527 10.38 -2.90 -3.19
C ARG A 527 9.83 -2.67 -1.78
N ARG A 528 8.77 -3.39 -1.40
CA ARG A 528 8.23 -3.34 -0.04
C ARG A 528 9.23 -3.87 0.98
N ARG A 529 9.84 -5.04 0.75
CA ARG A 529 10.78 -5.68 1.70
C ARG A 529 12.09 -4.93 1.84
N SER A 530 12.56 -4.23 0.81
CA SER A 530 13.77 -3.40 0.88
C SER A 530 13.63 -2.29 1.94
N ARG A 531 12.39 -1.90 2.28
CA ARG A 531 12.06 -0.96 3.37
C ARG A 531 12.21 -1.56 4.78
N ALA A 532 12.47 -2.87 4.90
CA ALA A 532 12.66 -3.55 6.19
C ALA A 532 14.08 -3.46 6.72
N LYS A 533 15.06 -3.39 5.83
CA LYS A 533 16.47 -3.25 6.18
C LYS A 533 16.73 -1.77 6.49
N GLY A 534 16.59 -1.41 7.76
CA GLY A 534 17.20 -0.17 8.28
C GLY A 534 18.73 -0.22 8.13
N PRO A 535 19.42 0.92 8.29
CA PRO A 535 20.88 0.95 8.22
C PRO A 535 21.47 0.00 9.27
N GLN A 536 22.43 -0.82 8.84
CA GLN A 536 23.34 -1.52 9.76
C GLN A 536 24.37 -0.53 10.31
#